data_AF-A0A968FTE7-F1
#
_entry.id   AF-A0A968FTE7-F1
#
_cell.length_a   1.000
_cell.length_b   1.000
_cell.length_c   1.000
_cell.angle_alpha   90.00
_cell.angle_beta   90.00
_cell.angle_gamma   90.00
#
_symmetry.space_group_name_H-M   'P 1'
#
loop_
_entity.id
_entity.type
_entity.pdbx_description
1 polymer ?
#
loop_
_entity_poly.entity_id
_entity_poly.type
_entity_poly.pdbx_seq_one_letter_code
_entity_poly.pdbx_strand_id
1 'polypeptide(L)'
;FFIGGIAAVIFVKGFTWEQEKLKIDDVLGVWPLHGISGTWGGIACGIFGQEALGGLGGVSVVAQTLGSLVAIVISLGFGFAVYKILDVLFGIRLSREEEMRGSDLTIHRLESNPEEVTSRFL
;
A
#
# COMPACT_ATOMS: atom_id res chain seq x y z
N PHE A 1 10.21 17.07 11.37
CA PHE A 1 10.21 17.64 10.01
C PHE A 1 10.88 16.73 8.98
N PHE A 2 12.16 16.36 9.11
CA PHE A 2 12.87 15.55 8.10
C PHE A 2 12.23 14.20 7.76
N ILE A 3 11.81 13.44 8.77
CA ILE A 3 11.19 12.11 8.58
C ILE A 3 9.92 12.23 7.73
N GLY A 4 9.00 13.11 8.11
CA GLY A 4 7.75 13.35 7.38
C GLY A 4 7.96 13.97 6.00
N GLY A 5 8.92 14.90 5.85
CA GLY A 5 9.23 15.51 4.56
C GLY A 5 9.75 14.50 3.55
N ILE A 6 10.66 13.63 3.97
CA ILE A 6 11.16 12.53 3.11
C ILE A 6 10.05 11.52 2.81
N ALA A 7 9.23 11.15 3.81
CA ALA A 7 8.09 10.26 3.60
C ALA A 7 7.09 10.82 2.56
N ALA A 8 6.80 12.13 2.61
CA ALA A 8 5.92 12.78 1.65
C ALA A 8 6.49 12.72 0.22
N VAL A 9 7.79 12.97 0.06
CA VAL A 9 8.46 12.86 -1.25
C VAL A 9 8.44 11.41 -1.76
N ILE A 10 8.74 10.44 -0.88
CA ILE A 10 8.67 9.01 -1.20
C ILE A 10 7.28 8.65 -1.69
N PHE A 11 6.22 9.03 -0.97
CA PHE A 11 4.85 8.72 -1.37
C PHE A 11 4.49 9.35 -2.72
N VAL A 12 4.67 10.66 -2.88
CA VAL A 12 4.26 11.36 -4.11
C VAL A 12 5.02 10.80 -5.32
N LYS A 13 6.35 10.68 -5.23
CA LYS A 13 7.16 10.18 -6.36
C LYS A 13 6.99 8.69 -6.57
N GLY A 14 6.88 7.91 -5.50
CA GLY A 14 6.68 6.47 -5.53
C GLY A 14 5.33 6.11 -6.16
N PHE A 15 4.26 6.78 -5.76
CA PHE A 15 2.92 6.56 -6.31
C PHE A 15 2.84 6.94 -7.80
N THR A 16 3.41 8.09 -8.19
CA THR A 16 3.50 8.45 -9.61
C THR A 16 4.30 7.41 -10.40
N TRP A 17 5.44 6.95 -9.86
CA TRP A 17 6.27 5.96 -10.52
C TRP A 17 5.55 4.59 -10.66
N GLU A 18 4.89 4.14 -9.61
CA GLU A 18 4.10 2.92 -9.61
C GLU A 18 3.02 2.96 -10.69
N GLN A 19 2.19 4.01 -10.70
CA GLN A 19 1.07 4.13 -11.61
C GLN A 19 1.52 4.33 -13.07
N GLU A 20 2.47 5.24 -13.31
CA GLU A 20 2.84 5.62 -14.68
C GLU A 20 3.84 4.67 -15.34
N LYS A 21 4.75 4.07 -14.55
CA LYS A 21 5.84 3.23 -15.08
C LYS A 21 5.62 1.76 -14.82
N LEU A 22 5.26 1.39 -13.60
CA LEU A 22 5.04 -0.02 -13.27
C LEU A 22 3.65 -0.50 -13.72
N LYS A 23 2.69 0.42 -13.86
CA LYS A 23 1.30 0.12 -14.23
C LYS A 23 0.68 -0.90 -13.27
N ILE A 24 0.98 -0.74 -11.99
CA ILE A 24 0.40 -1.55 -10.91
C ILE A 24 -0.85 -0.82 -10.42
N ASP A 25 -1.97 -1.53 -10.40
CA ASP A 25 -3.26 -1.01 -9.97
C ASP A 25 -3.40 -1.02 -8.44
N ASP A 26 -2.58 -0.20 -7.78
CA ASP A 26 -2.72 0.12 -6.36
C ASP A 26 -3.58 1.39 -6.24
N VAL A 27 -4.89 1.20 -6.23
CA VAL A 27 -5.89 2.29 -6.29
C VAL A 27 -5.69 3.35 -5.20
N LEU A 28 -5.20 2.94 -4.03
CA LEU A 28 -5.04 3.82 -2.86
C LEU A 28 -3.57 4.22 -2.60
N GLY A 29 -2.62 3.70 -3.38
CA GLY A 29 -1.19 3.90 -3.15
C GLY A 29 -0.72 3.32 -1.81
N VAL A 30 -1.30 2.20 -1.39
CA VAL A 30 -0.99 1.53 -0.12
C VAL A 30 0.49 1.14 -0.05
N TRP A 31 1.07 0.64 -1.14
CA TRP A 31 2.45 0.20 -1.17
C TRP A 31 3.45 1.36 -1.08
N PRO A 32 3.38 2.43 -1.90
CA PRO A 32 4.23 3.61 -1.73
C PRO A 32 4.08 4.29 -0.36
N LEU A 33 2.85 4.36 0.16
CA LEU A 33 2.57 5.00 1.44
C LEU A 33 3.05 4.13 2.61
N HIS A 34 2.44 2.97 2.82
CA HIS A 34 2.69 2.15 4.00
C HIS A 34 3.94 1.29 3.84
N GLY A 35 4.18 0.72 2.66
CA GLY A 35 5.34 -0.12 2.39
C GLY A 35 6.64 0.69 2.39
N ILE A 36 6.79 1.60 1.42
CA ILE A 36 8.05 2.33 1.22
C ILE A 36 8.23 3.42 2.27
N SER A 37 7.22 4.27 2.49
CA SER A 37 7.35 5.36 3.48
C SER A 37 7.37 4.82 4.91
N GLY A 38 6.70 3.70 5.19
CA GLY A 38 6.82 2.99 6.47
C GLY A 38 8.21 2.39 6.70
N THR A 39 8.82 1.78 5.68
CA THR A 39 10.21 1.30 5.74
C THR A 39 11.19 2.44 6.04
N TRP A 40 11.01 3.59 5.38
CA TRP A 40 11.75 4.80 5.71
C TRP A 40 11.56 5.20 7.18
N GLY A 41 10.32 5.17 7.69
CA GLY A 41 10.04 5.45 9.11
C GLY A 41 10.80 4.53 10.06
N GLY A 42 10.85 3.22 9.77
CA GLY A 42 11.61 2.25 10.56
C GLY A 42 13.11 2.56 10.59
N ILE A 43 13.71 2.78 9.42
CA ILE A 43 15.14 3.15 9.30
C ILE A 43 15.42 4.49 10.00
N ALA A 44 14.56 5.49 9.79
CA ALA A 44 14.69 6.81 10.38
C ALA A 44 14.58 6.78 11.90
N CYS A 45 13.78 5.88 12.48
CA CYS A 45 13.75 5.65 13.93
C CYS A 45 15.12 5.19 14.46
N GLY A 46 15.82 4.31 13.73
CA GLY A 46 17.17 3.89 14.08
C GLY A 46 18.17 5.05 14.07
N ILE A 47 18.10 5.92 13.04
CA ILE A 47 19.00 7.08 12.88
C ILE A 47 18.67 8.17 13.91
N PHE A 48 17.47 8.73 13.86
CA PHE A 48 17.10 9.90 14.66
C PHE A 48 16.74 9.57 16.11
N GLY A 49 16.63 8.28 16.46
CA GLY A 49 16.50 7.85 17.86
C GLY A 49 17.82 7.82 18.64
N GLN A 50 18.97 8.02 17.99
CA GLN A 50 20.27 8.11 18.66
C GLN A 50 20.36 9.35 19.56
N GLU A 51 20.92 9.20 20.76
CA GLU A 51 21.11 10.31 21.72
C GLU A 51 21.94 11.46 21.13
N ALA A 52 22.95 11.14 20.32
CA ALA A 52 23.79 12.11 19.62
C ALA A 52 22.99 13.03 18.66
N LEU A 53 21.79 12.61 18.26
CA LEU A 53 20.88 13.38 17.41
C LEU A 53 19.67 13.92 18.18
N GLY A 54 19.72 13.88 19.52
CA GLY A 54 18.64 14.34 20.41
C GLY A 54 17.51 13.31 20.62
N GLY A 55 17.73 12.05 20.22
CA GLY A 55 16.80 10.95 20.47
C GLY A 55 16.90 10.39 21.89
N LEU A 56 15.97 9.50 22.25
CA LEU A 56 15.87 8.90 23.58
C LEU A 56 16.91 7.79 23.86
N GLY A 57 17.70 7.41 22.85
CA GLY A 57 18.62 6.27 22.96
C GLY A 57 17.89 4.93 23.00
N GLY A 58 18.61 3.86 23.34
CA GLY A 58 18.05 2.51 23.45
C GLY A 58 17.64 1.86 22.11
N VAL A 59 17.94 2.51 20.97
CA VAL A 59 17.65 1.98 19.63
C VAL A 59 18.93 1.68 18.87
N SER A 60 18.92 0.58 18.11
CA SER A 60 20.03 0.21 17.23
C SER A 60 19.66 0.50 15.79
N VAL A 61 20.48 1.30 15.09
CA VAL A 61 20.35 1.55 13.64
C VAL A 61 20.31 0.23 12.87
N VAL A 62 21.19 -0.71 13.24
CA VAL A 62 21.29 -2.02 12.60
C VAL A 62 20.01 -2.83 12.84
N ALA A 63 19.53 -2.87 14.09
CA ALA A 63 18.31 -3.62 14.42
C ALA A 63 17.08 -3.05 13.70
N GLN A 64 16.91 -1.72 13.68
CA GLN A 64 15.78 -1.08 12.99
C GLN A 64 15.82 -1.27 11.48
N THR A 65 17.02 -1.23 10.88
CA THR A 65 17.19 -1.47 9.44
C THR A 65 16.89 -2.92 9.10
N LEU A 66 17.52 -3.88 9.80
CA LEU A 66 17.28 -5.31 9.56
C LEU A 66 15.83 -5.68 9.85
N GLY A 67 15.24 -5.17 10.94
CA GLY A 67 13.84 -5.39 11.28
C GLY A 67 12.89 -4.91 10.20
N SER A 68 13.15 -3.73 9.63
CA SER A 68 12.35 -3.19 8.51
C SER A 68 12.46 -4.08 7.26
N LEU A 69 13.66 -4.55 6.91
CA LEU A 69 13.87 -5.45 5.78
C LEU A 69 13.24 -6.83 5.98
N VAL A 70 13.36 -7.39 7.19
CA VAL A 70 12.71 -8.65 7.56
C VAL A 70 11.19 -8.50 7.49
N ALA A 71 10.64 -7.39 7.97
CA ALA A 71 9.21 -7.10 7.87
C ALA A 71 8.76 -7.07 6.39
N ILE A 72 9.51 -6.42 5.49
CA ILE A 72 9.21 -6.46 4.05
C ILE A 72 9.17 -7.89 3.51
N VAL A 73 10.18 -8.70 3.81
CA VAL A 73 10.28 -10.09 3.32
C VAL A 73 9.12 -10.93 3.82
N ILE A 74 8.80 -10.83 5.12
CA ILE A 74 7.68 -11.56 5.73
C ILE A 74 6.35 -11.10 5.13
N SER A 75 6.11 -9.79 5.06
CA SER A 75 4.87 -9.22 4.52
C SER A 75 4.63 -9.60 3.06
N LEU A 76 5.66 -9.52 2.21
CA LEU A 76 5.56 -9.93 0.81
C LEU A 76 5.37 -11.44 0.69
N GLY A 77 6.14 -12.24 1.43
CA GLY A 77 6.07 -13.69 1.38
C GLY A 77 4.71 -14.24 1.84
N PHE A 78 4.25 -13.83 3.02
CA PHE A 78 2.97 -14.27 3.55
C PHE A 78 1.79 -13.67 2.79
N GLY A 79 1.84 -12.38 2.44
CA GLY A 79 0.80 -11.74 1.64
C GLY A 79 0.61 -12.45 0.31
N PHE A 80 1.72 -12.66 -0.44
CA PHE A 80 1.66 -13.39 -1.70
C PHE A 80 1.13 -14.81 -1.51
N ALA A 81 1.62 -15.57 -0.52
CA ALA A 81 1.16 -16.93 -0.27
C ALA A 81 -0.34 -16.98 0.02
N VAL A 82 -0.85 -16.14 0.92
CA VAL A 82 -2.27 -16.12 1.30
C VAL A 82 -3.14 -15.76 0.10
N TYR A 83 -2.85 -14.64 -0.57
CA TYR A 83 -3.66 -14.21 -1.72
C TYR A 83 -3.56 -15.19 -2.87
N LYS A 84 -2.41 -15.83 -3.11
CA LYS A 84 -2.27 -16.82 -4.17
C LYS A 84 -3.03 -18.11 -3.88
N ILE A 85 -3.06 -18.56 -2.62
CA ILE A 85 -3.87 -19.70 -2.20
C ILE A 85 -5.36 -19.39 -2.39
N LEU A 86 -5.81 -18.20 -1.96
CA LEU A 86 -7.20 -17.78 -2.13
C LEU A 86 -7.59 -17.67 -3.62
N ASP A 87 -6.71 -17.10 -4.44
CA ASP A 87 -6.88 -17.00 -5.89
C ASP A 87 -7.06 -18.38 -6.55
N VAL A 88 -6.23 -19.36 -6.18
CA VAL A 88 -6.32 -20.72 -6.74
C VAL A 88 -7.55 -21.48 -6.25
N LEU A 89 -7.95 -21.31 -4.99
CA LEU A 89 -9.08 -22.05 -4.41
C LEU A 89 -10.45 -21.44 -4.75
N PHE A 90 -10.53 -20.12 -4.81
CA PHE A 90 -11.81 -19.40 -4.89
C PHE A 90 -11.91 -18.43 -6.07
N GLY A 91 -10.81 -18.11 -6.76
CA GLY A 91 -10.82 -17.14 -7.86
C GLY A 91 -11.24 -15.75 -7.38
N ILE A 92 -10.44 -15.12 -6.51
CA ILE A 92 -10.81 -13.86 -5.84
C ILE A 92 -10.75 -12.62 -6.74
N ARG A 93 -10.17 -12.72 -7.95
CA ARG A 93 -10.10 -11.62 -8.90
C ARG A 93 -11.20 -11.75 -9.95
N LEU A 94 -11.90 -10.64 -10.18
CA LEU A 94 -12.89 -10.53 -11.25
C LEU A 94 -12.26 -10.81 -12.61
N SER A 95 -13.03 -11.37 -13.54
CA SER A 95 -12.63 -11.43 -14.94
C SER A 95 -12.50 -10.00 -15.50
N ARG A 96 -11.74 -9.85 -16.59
CA ARG A 96 -11.53 -8.53 -17.21
C ARG A 96 -12.83 -7.86 -17.64
N GLU A 97 -13.80 -8.64 -18.10
CA GLU A 97 -15.13 -8.11 -18.47
C GLU A 97 -15.90 -7.63 -17.23
N GLU A 98 -15.83 -8.37 -16.14
CA GLU A 98 -16.47 -7.99 -14.88
C GLU A 98 -15.80 -6.76 -14.25
N GLU A 99 -14.47 -6.68 -14.27
CA GLU A 99 -13.70 -5.53 -13.80
C GLU A 99 -14.07 -4.26 -14.59
N MET A 100 -14.24 -4.35 -15.92
CA MET A 100 -14.70 -3.23 -16.75
C MET A 100 -16.14 -2.80 -16.45
N ARG A 101 -17.01 -3.73 -16.04
CA ARG A 101 -18.39 -3.43 -15.65
C ARG A 101 -18.51 -2.84 -14.25
N GLY A 102 -17.48 -3.00 -13.41
CA GLY A 102 -17.45 -2.55 -12.02
C GLY A 102 -17.98 -3.59 -11.04
N SER A 103 -17.38 -3.64 -9.84
CA SER A 103 -17.74 -4.59 -8.77
C SER A 103 -19.17 -4.43 -8.28
N ASP A 104 -19.68 -3.19 -8.25
CA ASP A 104 -21.04 -2.88 -7.78
C ASP A 104 -22.09 -3.58 -8.64
N LEU A 105 -21.92 -3.55 -9.96
CA LEU A 105 -22.84 -4.21 -10.89
C LEU A 105 -22.63 -5.72 -10.96
N THR A 106 -21.38 -6.19 -10.89
CA THR A 106 -21.04 -7.60 -11.14
C THR A 106 -21.23 -8.49 -9.92
N ILE A 107 -20.84 -8.00 -8.74
CA ILE A 107 -20.95 -8.73 -7.48
C ILE A 107 -22.27 -8.36 -6.78
N HIS A 108 -22.52 -7.06 -6.63
CA HIS A 108 -23.62 -6.57 -5.79
C HIS A 108 -24.94 -6.35 -6.54
N ARG A 109 -24.90 -6.35 -7.88
CA ARG A 109 -26.05 -6.13 -8.79
C ARG A 109 -26.77 -4.80 -8.54
N LEU A 110 -26.00 -3.75 -8.24
CA LEU A 110 -26.48 -2.40 -7.94
C LEU A 110 -25.63 -1.38 -8.72
N GLU A 111 -26.21 -0.23 -9.08
CA GLU A 111 -25.43 0.90 -9.64
C GLU A 111 -24.73 1.65 -8.50
N SER A 112 -23.54 2.21 -8.77
CA SER A 112 -22.72 2.92 -7.78
C SER A 112 -23.27 4.30 -7.40
N ASN A 113 -24.08 4.91 -8.28
CA ASN A 113 -24.57 6.28 -8.18
C ASN A 113 -26.12 6.31 -8.10
N PRO A 114 -26.72 6.28 -6.89
CA PRO A 114 -28.17 6.21 -6.70
C PRO A 114 -28.96 7.39 -7.33
N GLU A 115 -28.35 8.57 -7.36
CA GLU A 115 -28.90 9.78 -7.96
C GLU A 115 -29.06 9.65 -9.47
N GLU A 116 -28.13 9.00 -10.17
CA GLU A 116 -28.21 8.77 -11.61
C GLU A 116 -29.34 7.78 -11.92
N VAL A 117 -29.48 6.72 -11.12
CA VAL A 117 -30.60 5.77 -11.22
C VAL A 117 -31.93 6.49 -11.06
N THR A 118 -32.07 7.31 -10.02
CA THR A 118 -33.33 8.01 -9.71
C THR A 118 -33.69 9.02 -10.79
N SER A 119 -32.70 9.74 -11.33
CA SER A 119 -32.90 10.73 -12.39
C SER A 119 -33.37 10.15 -13.72
N ARG A 120 -33.15 8.85 -13.99
CA ARG A 120 -33.65 8.18 -15.20
C ARG A 120 -35.14 7.87 -15.16
N PHE A 121 -35.75 7.95 -13.97
CA PHE A 121 -37.18 7.71 -13.77
C PHE A 121 -37.98 9.01 -13.55
N LEU A 122 -37.31 10.17 -13.57
CA LEU A 122 -37.91 11.51 -13.58
C LEU A 122 -37.89 12.06 -15.01
#